data_AF-A0A938X978-F1
#
_entry.id   AF-A0A938X978-F1
#
_cell.length_a   1.000
_cell.length_b   1.000
_cell.length_c   1.000
_cell.angle_alpha   90.00
_cell.angle_beta   90.00
_cell.angle_gamma   90.00
#
_symmetry.space_group_name_H-M   'P 1'
#
loop_
_entity.id
_entity.type
_entity.pdbx_description
1 polymer ?
#
loop_
_entity_poly.entity_id
_entity_poly.type
_entity_poly.pdbx_seq_one_letter_code
_entity_poly.pdbx_strand_id
1 'polypeptide(L)'
;MAFDYKKEYKEFYMPKNKPGIIEIPKMNYIAVRGKGNPNEENGEYKNSIGLLYGIAFTIKMSYKGTHKIEGFFEYVVPPLEGLWWQENTRGLDYARKEDMHFISMIRLPDFVTREDFEWAVQEATKKKKQDFSKVEFFPYDEGLCVQCMHIGSYDDEPATVDLMHD
;
A
#
# COMPACT_ATOMS: atom_id res chain seq x y z
N MET A 1 9.28 21.66 6.19
CA MET A 1 9.65 20.23 6.34
C MET A 1 8.50 19.44 5.75
N ALA A 2 8.77 18.40 4.96
CA ALA A 2 7.68 17.59 4.40
C ALA A 2 6.99 16.79 5.51
N PHE A 3 5.66 16.70 5.45
CA PHE A 3 4.85 15.88 6.35
C PHE A 3 5.21 14.39 6.17
N ASP A 4 5.47 13.67 7.25
CA ASP A 4 5.91 12.27 7.22
C ASP A 4 4.94 11.40 8.01
N TYR A 5 4.11 10.64 7.29
CA TYR A 5 3.07 9.80 7.88
C TYR A 5 3.59 8.85 8.96
N LYS A 6 4.81 8.32 8.81
CA LYS A 6 5.39 7.41 9.79
C LYS A 6 5.75 8.11 11.11
N LYS A 7 6.03 9.42 11.05
CA LYS A 7 6.36 10.24 12.23
C LYS A 7 5.13 10.82 12.88
N GLU A 8 4.13 11.20 12.09
CA GLU A 8 2.92 11.86 12.56
C GLU A 8 1.88 10.84 13.05
N TYR A 9 1.80 9.66 12.42
CA TYR A 9 0.87 8.58 12.79
C TYR A 9 1.62 7.32 13.27
N LYS A 10 2.41 7.48 14.33
CA LYS A 10 3.27 6.40 14.86
C LYS A 10 2.47 5.18 15.31
N GLU A 11 1.25 5.38 15.75
CA GLU A 11 0.33 4.32 16.14
C GLU A 11 0.07 3.32 15.02
N PHE A 12 0.04 3.76 13.76
CA PHE A 12 -0.19 2.89 12.59
C PHE A 12 1.11 2.33 12.00
N TYR A 13 2.19 3.11 12.05
CA TYR A 13 3.42 2.79 11.32
C TYR A 13 4.60 2.34 12.19
N MET A 14 4.49 2.46 13.51
CA MET A 14 5.53 2.08 14.47
C MET A 14 4.95 1.28 15.65
N PRO A 15 4.27 0.14 15.41
CA PRO A 15 3.85 -0.75 16.48
C PRO A 15 5.04 -1.28 17.28
N LYS A 16 4.77 -1.76 18.49
CA LYS A 16 5.74 -2.52 19.28
C LYS A 16 5.91 -3.91 18.68
N ASN A 17 6.99 -4.61 19.04
CA ASN A 17 7.20 -6.03 18.75
C ASN A 17 6.38 -6.94 19.68
N LYS A 18 5.18 -6.50 20.06
CA LYS A 18 4.21 -7.22 20.86
C LYS A 18 2.83 -6.96 20.26
N PRO A 19 1.95 -7.97 20.18
CA PRO A 19 0.58 -7.80 19.70
C PRO A 19 -0.14 -6.68 20.46
N GLY A 20 -0.86 -5.85 19.71
CA GLY A 20 -1.69 -4.80 20.27
C GLY A 20 -2.94 -4.60 19.43
N ILE A 21 -4.07 -4.38 20.10
CA ILE A 21 -5.32 -4.00 19.45
C ILE A 21 -5.19 -2.57 18.95
N ILE A 22 -5.65 -2.33 17.72
CA ILE A 22 -5.72 -1.01 17.12
C ILE A 22 -7.00 -0.87 16.28
N GLU A 23 -7.50 0.35 16.18
CA GLU A 23 -8.55 0.71 15.23
C GLU A 23 -7.92 1.55 14.12
N ILE A 24 -7.90 1.02 12.91
CA ILE A 24 -7.38 1.71 11.73
C ILE A 24 -8.55 2.46 11.08
N PRO A 25 -8.51 3.79 10.98
CA PRO A 25 -9.58 4.54 10.37
C PRO A 25 -9.62 4.28 8.86
N LYS A 26 -10.77 4.54 8.24
CA LYS A 26 -10.89 4.53 6.78
C LYS A 26 -9.87 5.48 6.13
N MET A 27 -9.12 4.96 5.16
CA MET A 27 -8.14 5.72 4.38
C MET A 27 -8.34 5.46 2.88
N ASN A 28 -7.79 6.35 2.05
CA ASN A 28 -7.74 6.16 0.61
C ASN A 28 -6.36 5.67 0.19
N TYR A 29 -6.32 4.77 -0.79
CA TYR A 29 -5.09 4.18 -1.29
C TYR A 29 -5.06 4.22 -2.81
N ILE A 30 -3.84 4.29 -3.35
CA ILE A 30 -3.54 3.77 -4.68
C ILE A 30 -3.41 2.26 -4.50
N ALA A 31 -4.14 1.46 -5.26
CA ALA A 31 -4.05 0.00 -5.17
C ALA A 31 -3.88 -0.67 -6.54
N VAL A 32 -3.28 -1.86 -6.53
CA VAL A 32 -3.17 -2.77 -7.68
C VAL A 32 -3.37 -4.19 -7.19
N ARG A 33 -4.32 -4.89 -7.80
CA ARG A 33 -4.64 -6.29 -7.50
C ARG A 33 -3.82 -7.22 -8.38
N GLY A 34 -3.43 -8.36 -7.85
CA GLY A 34 -2.74 -9.39 -8.60
C GLY A 34 -2.65 -10.71 -7.86
N LYS A 35 -1.88 -11.62 -8.44
CA LYS A 35 -1.60 -12.95 -7.88
C LYS A 35 -0.21 -13.44 -8.25
N GLY A 36 0.24 -14.48 -7.57
CA GLY A 36 1.50 -15.16 -7.82
C GLY A 36 2.58 -14.86 -6.79
N ASN A 37 3.72 -15.52 -6.98
CA ASN A 37 4.84 -15.46 -6.04
C ASN A 37 5.48 -14.07 -6.04
N PRO A 38 5.54 -13.37 -4.88
CA PRO A 38 6.10 -12.02 -4.80
C PRO A 38 7.60 -11.92 -5.13
N ASN A 39 8.30 -13.05 -5.13
CA ASN A 39 9.73 -13.12 -5.41
C ASN A 39 10.07 -13.23 -6.91
N GLU A 40 9.06 -13.38 -7.78
CA GLU A 40 9.29 -13.47 -9.22
C GLU A 40 9.73 -12.13 -9.81
N GLU A 41 10.89 -12.12 -10.49
CA GLU A 41 11.48 -10.91 -11.03
C GLU A 41 10.60 -10.21 -12.08
N ASN A 42 9.76 -10.95 -12.80
CA ASN A 42 8.81 -10.41 -13.76
C ASN A 42 7.35 -10.68 -13.35
N GLY A 43 7.14 -11.00 -12.07
CA GLY A 43 5.83 -11.34 -11.52
C GLY A 43 4.91 -10.12 -11.37
N GLU A 44 3.62 -10.39 -11.18
CA GLU A 44 2.61 -9.33 -11.04
C GLU A 44 2.90 -8.41 -9.85
N TYR A 45 3.45 -8.94 -8.76
CA TYR A 45 3.76 -8.16 -7.56
C TYR A 45 4.80 -7.08 -7.84
N LYS A 46 5.95 -7.42 -8.43
CA LYS A 46 7.00 -6.44 -8.74
C LYS A 46 6.51 -5.40 -9.76
N ASN A 47 5.71 -5.82 -10.74
CA ASN A 47 5.07 -4.91 -11.69
C ASN A 47 4.10 -3.94 -11.01
N SER A 48 3.33 -4.41 -10.02
CA SER A 48 2.38 -3.60 -9.25
C SER A 48 3.08 -2.44 -8.53
N ILE A 49 4.25 -2.67 -7.95
CA ILE A 49 5.03 -1.65 -7.22
C ILE A 49 5.41 -0.49 -8.16
N GLY A 50 5.86 -0.80 -9.37
CA GLY A 50 6.20 0.20 -10.38
C GLY A 50 5.00 1.08 -10.76
N LEU A 51 3.81 0.48 -10.87
CA LEU A 51 2.56 1.20 -11.13
C LEU A 51 2.18 2.13 -9.98
N LEU A 52 2.21 1.61 -8.74
CA LEU A 52 1.86 2.39 -7.54
C LEU A 52 2.74 3.63 -7.39
N TYR A 53 4.07 3.47 -7.46
CA TYR A 53 4.99 4.60 -7.37
C TYR A 53 4.88 5.53 -8.58
N GLY A 54 4.51 5.02 -9.76
CA GLY A 54 4.22 5.84 -10.93
C GLY A 54 3.13 6.88 -10.66
N ILE A 55 2.05 6.49 -9.98
CA ILE A 55 0.94 7.39 -9.60
C ILE A 55 1.30 8.22 -8.37
N ALA A 56 1.85 7.60 -7.32
CA ALA A 56 2.18 8.30 -6.07
C ALA A 56 3.13 9.49 -6.30
N PHE A 57 4.15 9.33 -7.14
CA PHE A 57 5.05 10.43 -7.47
C PHE A 57 4.44 11.45 -8.42
N THR A 58 3.49 11.06 -9.28
CA THR A 58 2.77 12.03 -10.13
C THR A 58 1.93 12.97 -9.27
N ILE A 59 1.21 12.44 -8.28
CA ILE A 59 0.45 13.23 -7.29
C ILE A 59 1.39 14.11 -6.46
N LYS A 60 2.44 13.51 -5.88
CA LYS A 60 3.42 14.24 -5.06
C LYS A 60 4.06 15.41 -5.80
N MET A 61 4.28 15.27 -7.11
CA MET A 61 4.96 16.28 -7.94
C MET A 61 3.98 17.26 -8.63
N SER A 62 2.66 17.13 -8.40
CA SER A 62 1.63 18.01 -8.96
C SER A 62 1.91 19.50 -8.69
N TYR A 63 2.43 19.84 -7.51
CA TYR A 63 2.77 21.23 -7.16
C TYR A 63 3.80 21.88 -8.09
N LYS A 64 4.61 21.10 -8.81
CA LYS A 64 5.56 21.58 -9.83
C LYS A 64 4.93 21.69 -11.23
N GLY A 65 3.75 21.12 -11.44
CA GLY A 65 3.00 21.15 -12.68
C GLY A 65 1.90 22.22 -12.70
N THR A 66 1.02 22.10 -13.70
CA THR A 66 -0.13 22.99 -13.90
C THR A 66 -1.36 22.58 -13.09
N HIS A 67 -1.50 21.29 -12.76
CA HIS A 67 -2.58 20.79 -11.90
C HIS A 67 -2.23 21.07 -10.43
N LYS A 68 -3.02 21.93 -9.78
CA LYS A 68 -2.87 22.24 -8.36
C LYS A 68 -3.96 21.52 -7.60
N ILE A 69 -3.57 20.55 -6.77
CA ILE A 69 -4.47 19.82 -5.90
C ILE A 69 -4.84 20.72 -4.72
N GLU A 70 -6.13 20.86 -4.44
CA GLU A 70 -6.61 21.65 -3.31
C GLU A 70 -6.12 21.04 -1.99
N GLY A 71 -5.69 21.88 -1.04
CA GLY A 71 -5.17 21.40 0.25
C GLY A 71 -3.80 20.72 0.21
N PHE A 72 -3.12 20.70 -0.95
CA PHE A 72 -1.80 20.10 -1.07
C PHE A 72 -0.79 20.70 -0.08
N PHE A 73 -0.06 19.81 0.60
CA PHE A 73 1.17 20.11 1.31
C PHE A 73 2.27 19.15 0.88
N GLU A 74 3.54 19.55 1.00
CA GLU A 74 4.65 18.64 0.73
C GLU A 74 4.69 17.50 1.77
N TYR A 75 4.72 16.26 1.30
CA TYR A 75 4.72 15.06 2.14
C TYR A 75 5.72 14.01 1.65
N VAL A 76 6.17 13.11 2.52
CA VAL A 76 6.92 11.90 2.16
C VAL A 76 5.92 10.83 1.72
N VAL A 77 6.20 10.12 0.61
CA VAL A 77 5.31 9.03 0.14
C VAL A 77 5.19 7.98 1.26
N PRO A 78 3.97 7.61 1.68
CA PRO A 78 3.76 6.56 2.67
C PRO A 78 4.42 5.23 2.28
N PRO A 79 4.67 4.33 3.25
CA PRO A 79 5.24 3.01 2.96
C PRO A 79 4.36 2.21 2.00
N LEU A 80 4.99 1.25 1.31
CA LEU A 80 4.27 0.22 0.56
C LEU A 80 3.60 -0.72 1.56
N GLU A 81 2.32 -1.02 1.32
CA GLU A 81 1.50 -1.92 2.10
C GLU A 81 0.91 -3.01 1.19
N GLY A 82 0.46 -4.12 1.76
CA GLY A 82 -0.10 -5.23 0.98
C GLY A 82 -1.08 -6.07 1.78
N LEU A 83 -2.24 -6.35 1.19
CA LEU A 83 -3.17 -7.36 1.69
C LEU A 83 -2.90 -8.68 0.98
N TRP A 84 -2.87 -9.79 1.71
CA TRP A 84 -2.46 -11.10 1.19
C TRP A 84 -3.43 -12.20 1.62
N TRP A 85 -3.75 -13.10 0.71
CA TRP A 85 -4.55 -14.29 0.99
C TRP A 85 -4.26 -15.41 0.00
N GLN A 86 -4.76 -16.60 0.30
CA GLN A 86 -4.79 -17.76 -0.60
C GLN A 86 -6.20 -18.35 -0.58
N GLU A 87 -6.74 -18.68 -1.75
CA GLU A 87 -8.06 -19.30 -1.84
C GLU A 87 -8.06 -20.67 -1.14
N ASN A 88 -9.14 -20.98 -0.42
CA ASN A 88 -9.33 -22.24 0.32
C ASN A 88 -8.22 -22.58 1.34
N THR A 89 -7.46 -21.58 1.80
CA THR A 89 -6.38 -21.75 2.78
C THR A 89 -6.66 -20.88 4.01
N ARG A 90 -6.56 -21.44 5.21
CA ARG A 90 -6.64 -20.67 6.45
C ARG A 90 -5.24 -20.13 6.77
N GLY A 91 -5.10 -18.81 6.81
CA GLY A 91 -3.79 -18.16 6.95
C GLY A 91 -3.05 -18.12 5.62
N LEU A 92 -1.73 -18.30 5.66
CA LEU A 92 -0.86 -18.37 4.47
C LEU A 92 0.02 -19.62 4.54
N ASP A 93 0.04 -20.36 3.44
CA ASP A 93 0.97 -21.45 3.18
C ASP A 93 2.16 -20.90 2.38
N TYR A 94 3.24 -20.59 3.11
CA TYR A 94 4.47 -20.04 2.57
C TYR A 94 5.23 -21.00 1.63
N ALA A 95 4.84 -22.27 1.54
CA ALA A 95 5.40 -23.20 0.55
C ALA A 95 4.77 -23.04 -0.85
N ARG A 96 3.54 -22.51 -0.93
CA ARG A 96 2.77 -22.33 -2.17
C ARG A 96 2.62 -20.86 -2.55
N LYS A 97 3.74 -20.12 -2.62
CA LYS A 97 3.75 -18.67 -2.88
C LYS A 97 3.09 -18.30 -4.22
N GLU A 98 3.06 -19.22 -5.18
CA GLU A 98 2.37 -19.10 -6.47
C GLU A 98 0.85 -19.00 -6.37
N ASP A 99 0.25 -19.53 -5.29
CA ASP A 99 -1.20 -19.49 -5.04
C ASP A 99 -1.63 -18.17 -4.35
N MET A 100 -0.68 -17.29 -4.01
CA MET A 100 -0.99 -16.06 -3.29
C MET A 100 -1.75 -15.08 -4.17
N HIS A 101 -2.74 -14.42 -3.58
CA HIS A 101 -3.40 -13.24 -4.10
C HIS A 101 -3.00 -12.04 -3.27
N PHE A 102 -2.95 -10.86 -3.90
CA PHE A 102 -2.59 -9.64 -3.21
C PHE A 102 -3.33 -8.40 -3.70
N ILE A 103 -3.39 -7.40 -2.82
CA ILE A 103 -3.65 -6.00 -3.15
C ILE A 103 -2.44 -5.21 -2.66
N SER A 104 -1.58 -4.76 -3.57
CA SER A 104 -0.48 -3.86 -3.24
C SER A 104 -1.02 -2.45 -3.16
N MET A 105 -0.64 -1.68 -2.13
CA MET A 105 -1.21 -0.35 -1.92
C MET A 105 -0.24 0.67 -1.33
N ILE A 106 -0.49 1.95 -1.62
CA ILE A 106 0.18 3.09 -1.01
C ILE A 106 -0.90 4.07 -0.56
N ARG A 107 -0.89 4.45 0.72
CA ARG A 107 -1.82 5.45 1.26
C ARG A 107 -1.74 6.76 0.48
N LEU A 108 -2.90 7.33 0.18
CA LEU A 108 -3.07 8.69 -0.32
C LEU A 108 -3.28 9.67 0.84
N PRO A 109 -2.70 10.88 0.77
CA PRO A 109 -3.12 11.99 1.63
C PRO A 109 -4.62 12.28 1.53
N ASP A 110 -5.23 12.71 2.63
CA ASP A 110 -6.68 12.94 2.70
C ASP A 110 -7.15 14.06 1.76
N PHE A 111 -6.26 14.97 1.34
CA PHE A 111 -6.56 16.02 0.37
C PHE A 111 -6.69 15.49 -1.08
N VAL A 112 -6.26 14.26 -1.36
CA VAL A 112 -6.32 13.69 -2.71
C VAL A 112 -7.71 13.14 -2.96
N THR A 113 -8.43 13.72 -3.92
CA THR A 113 -9.73 13.23 -4.34
C THR A 113 -9.63 12.13 -5.40
N ARG A 114 -10.77 11.55 -5.77
CA ARG A 114 -10.84 10.61 -6.90
C ARG A 114 -10.46 11.30 -8.21
N GLU A 115 -10.88 12.54 -8.41
CA GLU A 115 -10.58 13.33 -9.60
C GLU A 115 -9.08 13.62 -9.72
N ASP A 116 -8.40 13.94 -8.61
CA ASP A 116 -6.94 14.12 -8.59
C ASP A 116 -6.19 12.83 -8.93
N PHE A 117 -6.70 11.69 -8.43
CA PHE A 117 -6.17 10.38 -8.78
C PHE A 117 -6.36 10.08 -10.27
N GLU A 118 -7.55 10.30 -10.82
CA GLU A 118 -7.84 10.07 -12.23
C GLU A 118 -6.99 10.95 -13.14
N TRP A 119 -6.79 12.22 -12.77
CA TRP A 119 -5.83 13.09 -13.43
C TRP A 119 -4.41 12.51 -13.38
N ALA A 120 -3.96 12.04 -12.21
CA ALA A 120 -2.62 11.49 -12.06
C ALA A 120 -2.40 10.24 -12.92
N VAL A 121 -3.42 9.38 -13.06
CA VAL A 121 -3.39 8.23 -13.98
C VAL A 121 -3.21 8.70 -15.42
N GLN A 122 -4.02 9.65 -15.90
CA GLN A 122 -3.92 10.18 -17.27
C GLN A 122 -2.55 10.82 -17.54
N GLU A 123 -2.07 11.64 -16.60
CA GLU A 123 -0.80 12.35 -16.71
C GLU A 123 0.39 11.37 -16.69
N ALA A 124 0.35 10.36 -15.82
CA ALA A 124 1.36 9.32 -15.75
C ALA A 124 1.39 8.47 -17.03
N THR A 125 0.24 8.02 -17.53
CA THR A 125 0.12 7.29 -18.81
C THR A 125 0.72 8.09 -19.95
N LYS A 126 0.40 9.38 -20.07
CA LYS A 126 0.93 10.26 -21.12
C LYS A 126 2.45 10.44 -21.01
N LYS A 127 2.97 10.74 -19.82
CA LYS A 127 4.40 11.05 -19.63
C LYS A 127 5.29 9.80 -19.69
N LYS A 128 4.85 8.71 -19.08
CA LYS A 128 5.63 7.47 -18.94
C LYS A 128 5.42 6.50 -20.09
N LYS A 129 4.39 6.73 -20.93
CA LYS A 129 4.01 5.83 -22.05
C LYS A 129 3.82 4.38 -21.58
N GLN A 130 3.22 4.22 -20.41
CA GLN A 130 2.97 2.96 -19.75
C GLN A 130 1.48 2.84 -19.42
N ASP A 131 0.97 1.61 -19.41
CA ASP A 131 -0.41 1.33 -19.01
C ASP A 131 -0.55 1.36 -17.48
N PHE A 132 -1.52 2.15 -17.01
CA PHE A 132 -1.90 2.28 -15.59
C PHE A 132 -3.35 1.82 -15.34
N SER A 133 -3.98 1.15 -16.31
CA SER A 133 -5.37 0.68 -16.23
C SER A 133 -5.67 -0.24 -15.04
N LYS A 134 -4.64 -0.94 -14.53
CA LYS A 134 -4.75 -1.80 -13.34
C LYS A 134 -4.75 -1.04 -12.01
N VAL A 135 -4.44 0.26 -12.01
CA VAL A 135 -4.37 1.05 -10.78
C VAL A 135 -5.76 1.56 -10.41
N GLU A 136 -6.14 1.37 -9.15
CA GLU A 136 -7.45 1.78 -8.62
C GLU A 136 -7.32 2.78 -7.46
N PHE A 137 -8.29 3.70 -7.36
CA PHE A 137 -8.53 4.49 -6.16
C PHE A 137 -9.35 3.64 -5.19
N PHE A 138 -8.74 3.29 -4.06
CA PHE A 138 -9.25 2.29 -3.14
C PHE A 138 -9.50 2.89 -1.75
N PRO A 139 -10.75 3.31 -1.45
CA PRO A 139 -11.17 3.60 -0.09
C PRO A 139 -11.28 2.29 0.68
N TYR A 140 -10.51 2.13 1.75
CA TYR A 140 -10.48 0.92 2.56
C TYR A 140 -10.73 1.26 4.02
N ASP A 141 -11.65 0.51 4.63
CA ASP A 141 -12.02 0.63 6.03
C ASP A 141 -11.55 -0.65 6.73
N GLU A 142 -10.34 -0.60 7.26
CA GLU A 142 -9.69 -1.75 7.90
C GLU A 142 -10.28 -2.01 9.30
N GLY A 143 -10.58 -0.96 10.05
CA GLY A 143 -11.29 -1.06 11.33
C GLY A 143 -10.46 -1.73 12.44
N LEU A 144 -11.14 -2.51 13.28
CA LEU A 144 -10.55 -3.12 14.47
C LEU A 144 -9.65 -4.30 14.11
N CYS A 145 -8.35 -4.18 14.41
CA CYS A 145 -7.31 -5.16 14.09
C CYS A 145 -6.40 -5.44 15.28
N VAL A 146 -5.59 -6.50 15.13
CA VAL A 146 -4.39 -6.71 15.95
C VAL A 146 -3.19 -6.39 15.05
N GLN A 147 -2.22 -5.64 15.56
CA GLN A 147 -0.97 -5.35 14.87
C GLN A 147 0.24 -5.73 15.72
N CYS A 148 1.33 -6.12 15.07
CA CYS A 148 2.60 -6.44 15.72
C CYS A 148 3.76 -6.15 14.78
N MET A 149 4.85 -5.55 15.28
CA MET A 149 6.07 -5.38 14.50
C MET A 149 6.82 -6.71 14.41
N HIS A 150 6.86 -7.29 13.22
CA HIS A 150 7.77 -8.39 12.90
C HIS A 150 9.19 -7.86 12.64
N ILE A 151 10.21 -8.52 13.20
CA ILE A 151 11.63 -8.18 13.01
C ILE A 151 12.36 -9.47 12.66
N GLY A 152 12.62 -9.70 11.38
CA GLY A 152 13.22 -10.94 10.91
C GLY A 152 12.99 -11.18 9.42
N SER A 153 13.19 -12.44 9.01
CA SER A 153 12.84 -12.91 7.67
C SER A 153 11.32 -13.04 7.53
N TYR A 154 10.78 -12.79 6.34
CA TYR A 154 9.37 -13.09 6.04
C TYR A 154 8.99 -14.55 6.34
N ASP A 155 9.93 -15.48 6.21
CA ASP A 155 9.67 -16.89 6.52
C ASP A 155 9.53 -17.16 8.04
N ASP A 156 9.93 -16.22 8.91
CA ASP A 156 9.77 -16.26 10.36
C ASP A 156 8.49 -15.54 10.85
N GLU A 157 7.73 -14.90 9.95
CA GLU A 157 6.46 -14.23 10.28
C GLU A 157 5.42 -15.13 10.98
N PRO A 158 5.30 -16.44 10.69
CA PRO A 158 4.35 -17.31 11.38
C PRO A 158 4.46 -17.23 12.90
N ALA A 159 5.68 -17.11 13.46
CA ALA A 159 5.86 -16.97 14.90
C ALA A 159 5.29 -15.66 15.46
N THR A 160 5.26 -14.59 14.65
CA THR A 160 4.64 -13.31 15.04
C THR A 160 3.12 -13.38 14.92
N VAL A 161 2.61 -14.05 13.90
CA VAL A 161 1.16 -14.27 13.70
C VAL A 161 0.59 -15.14 14.82
N ASP A 162 1.28 -16.20 15.22
CA ASP A 162 0.86 -17.07 16.33
C ASP A 162 0.68 -16.26 17.64
N LEU A 163 1.62 -15.35 17.95
CA LEU A 163 1.49 -14.46 19.10
C LEU A 163 0.27 -13.55 19.04
N MET A 164 -0.24 -13.21 17.86
CA MET A 164 -1.43 -12.35 17.69
C MET A 164 -2.74 -13.12 17.95
N HIS A 165 -2.70 -14.45 18.03
CA HIS A 165 -3.84 -15.30 18.36
C HIS A 165 -3.96 -15.64 19.85
N ASP A 166 -2.89 -15.41 20.63
CA ASP A 166 -2.82 -15.61 22.08
C ASP A 166 -3.43 -14.43 22.86
#